data_AF-A0A6N7YCD4-F1
#
_entry.id   AF-A0A6N7YCD4-F1
#
_cell.length_a   1.000
_cell.length_b   1.000
_cell.length_c   1.000
_cell.angle_alpha   90.00
_cell.angle_beta   90.00
_cell.angle_gamma   90.00
#
_symmetry.space_group_name_H-M   'P 1'
#
loop_
_entity.id
_entity.type
_entity.pdbx_description
1 polymer ?
#
loop_
_entity_poly.entity_id
_entity_poly.type
_entity_poly.pdbx_seq_one_letter_code
_entity_poly.pdbx_strand_id
1 'polypeptide(L)'
;MFSIDINEDEAREMMQHAIDKHIEELAKEKYFMTYKELSEYLNLSKPTIEDLLIKNGMRYYRVGSTYRFKKSDVDEFMNQITSQMDITNNDLKSLKKVFL
;
A
#
# COMPACT_ATOMS: atom_id res chain seq x y z
N MET A 1 39.16 19.98 27.45
CA MET A 1 37.72 20.02 27.72
C MET A 1 37.06 20.34 26.39
N PHE A 2 36.35 19.38 25.79
CA PHE A 2 35.73 19.57 24.47
C PHE A 2 34.37 20.22 24.65
N SER A 3 34.24 21.48 24.23
CA SER A 3 32.96 22.18 24.17
C SER A 3 32.27 21.75 22.88
N ILE A 4 31.31 20.83 22.99
CA ILE A 4 30.41 20.50 21.88
C ILE A 4 29.36 21.62 21.85
N ASP A 5 29.59 22.62 21.01
CA ASP A 5 28.58 23.61 20.65
C ASP A 5 27.61 22.90 19.71
N ILE A 6 26.47 22.45 20.24
CA ILE A 6 25.43 21.84 19.40
C ILE A 6 24.82 23.00 18.62
N ASN A 7 25.13 23.07 17.33
CA ASN A 7 24.51 24.01 16.42
C ASN A 7 23.00 23.75 16.41
N GLU A 8 22.25 24.65 17.05
CA GLU A 8 20.81 24.49 17.31
C GLU A 8 20.01 24.35 16.01
N ASP A 9 20.49 24.96 14.92
CA ASP A 9 19.90 24.85 13.59
C ASP A 9 20.06 23.44 13.00
N GLU A 10 21.27 22.85 13.06
CA GLU A 10 21.49 21.48 12.55
C GLU A 10 20.69 20.43 13.34
N ALA A 11 20.52 20.65 14.65
CA ALA A 11 19.69 19.79 15.49
C ALA A 11 18.20 19.89 15.12
N ARG A 12 17.71 21.09 14.80
CA ARG A 12 16.33 21.30 14.33
C ARG A 12 16.10 20.66 12.97
N GLU A 13 17.01 20.80 12.03
CA GLU A 13 16.89 20.19 10.70
C GLU A 13 16.84 18.65 10.78
N MET A 14 17.70 18.04 11.61
CA MET A 14 17.67 16.59 11.83
C MET A 14 16.36 16.12 12.47
N MET A 15 15.83 16.87 13.44
CA MET A 15 14.52 16.55 14.06
C MET A 15 13.38 16.70 13.05
N GLN A 16 13.38 17.79 12.28
CA GLN A 16 12.35 18.06 11.28
C GLN A 16 12.31 16.93 10.24
N HIS A 17 13.46 16.52 9.71
CA HIS A 17 13.56 15.41 8.77
C HIS A 17 13.07 14.07 9.36
N ALA A 18 13.34 13.80 10.64
CA ALA A 18 12.83 12.61 11.32
C ALA A 18 11.30 12.65 11.51
N ILE A 19 10.75 13.83 11.82
CA ILE A 19 9.31 14.05 11.97
C ILE A 19 8.61 13.90 10.62
N ASP A 20 9.11 14.53 9.56
CA ASP A 20 8.54 14.44 8.21
C ASP A 20 8.55 13.00 7.70
N LYS A 21 9.65 12.28 7.87
CA LYS A 21 9.73 10.85 7.52
C LYS A 21 8.69 10.03 8.28
N HIS A 22 8.50 10.29 9.58
CA HIS A 22 7.51 9.58 10.39
C HIS A 22 6.07 9.95 9.98
N ILE A 23 5.81 11.21 9.64
CA ILE A 23 4.51 11.67 9.11
C ILE A 23 4.22 10.99 7.76
N GLU A 24 5.20 10.88 6.87
CA GLU A 24 5.06 10.15 5.61
C GLU A 24 4.76 8.66 5.82
N GLU A 25 5.39 8.03 6.82
CA GLU A 25 5.10 6.62 7.18
C GLU A 25 3.69 6.46 7.75
N LEU A 26 3.28 7.34 8.67
CA LEU A 26 1.93 7.33 9.24
C LEU A 26 0.83 7.65 8.20
N ALA A 27 1.12 8.52 7.24
CA ALA A 27 0.22 8.83 6.13
C ALA A 27 0.04 7.61 5.21
N LYS A 28 1.09 6.81 4.99
CA LYS A 28 1.01 5.55 4.25
C LYS A 28 0.11 4.51 4.93
N GLU A 29 -0.03 4.56 6.25
CA GLU A 29 -0.79 3.57 7.03
C GLU A 29 -2.32 3.80 7.06
N LYS A 30 -2.81 5.02 6.80
CA LYS A 30 -4.24 5.38 6.98
C LYS A 30 -4.98 5.81 5.71
N TYR A 31 -4.49 5.46 4.53
CA TYR A 31 -5.21 5.75 3.28
C TYR A 31 -6.19 4.64 2.91
N PHE A 32 -7.49 4.95 2.97
CA PHE A 32 -8.56 4.12 2.41
C PHE A 32 -8.97 4.65 1.04
N MET A 33 -8.64 3.92 -0.01
CA MET A 33 -9.02 4.25 -1.38
C MET A 33 -10.46 3.84 -1.68
N THR A 34 -11.17 4.67 -2.42
CA THR A 34 -12.38 4.25 -3.12
C THR A 34 -12.05 3.24 -4.21
N TYR A 35 -13.09 2.60 -4.72
CA TYR A 35 -12.99 1.78 -5.93
C TYR A 35 -12.36 2.54 -7.11
N LYS A 36 -12.73 3.82 -7.30
CA LYS A 36 -12.20 4.63 -8.41
C LYS A 36 -10.70 4.87 -8.23
N GLU A 37 -10.30 5.28 -7.03
CA GLU A 37 -8.88 5.51 -6.70
C GLU A 37 -8.07 4.21 -6.80
N LEU A 38 -8.62 3.06 -6.40
CA LEU A 38 -7.95 1.77 -6.58
C LEU A 38 -7.74 1.42 -8.06
N SER A 39 -8.76 1.68 -8.89
CA SER A 39 -8.71 1.48 -10.34
C SER A 39 -7.65 2.36 -11.00
N GLU A 40 -7.54 3.61 -10.57
CA GLU A 40 -6.49 4.54 -11.03
C GLU A 40 -5.10 4.14 -10.49
N TYR A 41 -5.01 3.75 -9.21
CA TYR A 41 -3.77 3.37 -8.54
C TYR A 41 -3.12 2.13 -9.17
N LEU A 42 -3.92 1.11 -9.47
CA LEU A 42 -3.45 -0.14 -10.07
C LEU A 42 -3.48 -0.11 -11.60
N ASN A 43 -4.03 0.95 -12.19
CA ASN A 43 -4.31 1.04 -13.63
C ASN A 43 -5.10 -0.18 -14.15
N LEU A 44 -6.11 -0.62 -13.38
CA LEU A 44 -6.94 -1.77 -13.69
C LEU A 44 -8.40 -1.36 -13.86
N SER A 45 -9.10 -2.02 -14.79
CA SER A 45 -10.54 -1.81 -14.95
C SER A 45 -11.32 -2.40 -13.78
N LYS A 46 -12.54 -1.88 -13.53
CA LYS A 46 -13.42 -2.42 -12.48
C LYS A 46 -13.66 -3.94 -12.57
N PRO A 47 -14.08 -4.51 -13.72
CA PRO A 47 -14.29 -5.96 -13.77
C PRO A 47 -13.00 -6.73 -13.45
N THR A 48 -11.84 -6.19 -13.82
CA THR A 48 -10.53 -6.78 -13.50
C THR A 48 -10.24 -6.73 -11.99
N ILE A 49 -10.55 -5.63 -11.30
CA ILE A 49 -10.40 -5.53 -9.85
C ILE A 49 -11.30 -6.54 -9.12
N GLU A 50 -12.55 -6.68 -9.55
CA GLU A 50 -13.45 -7.66 -8.92
C GLU A 50 -12.95 -9.09 -9.13
N ASP A 51 -12.54 -9.41 -10.36
CA ASP A 51 -12.15 -10.77 -10.74
C ASP A 51 -10.76 -11.16 -10.21
N LEU A 52 -9.78 -10.26 -10.26
CA LEU A 52 -8.40 -10.54 -9.89
C LEU A 52 -8.09 -10.23 -8.43
N LEU A 53 -8.71 -9.21 -7.83
CA LEU A 53 -8.37 -8.81 -6.47
C LEU A 53 -9.41 -9.33 -5.49
N ILE A 54 -10.67 -8.95 -5.67
CA ILE A 54 -11.74 -9.27 -4.71
C ILE A 54 -11.99 -10.78 -4.67
N LYS A 55 -12.16 -11.45 -5.82
CA LYS A 55 -12.37 -12.91 -5.86
C LYS A 55 -11.17 -13.72 -5.37
N ASN A 56 -9.95 -13.19 -5.49
CA ASN A 56 -8.74 -13.82 -4.98
C ASN A 56 -8.44 -13.48 -3.52
N GLY A 57 -9.38 -12.85 -2.81
CA GLY A 57 -9.31 -12.67 -1.36
C GLY A 57 -8.64 -11.39 -0.90
N MET A 58 -8.47 -10.38 -1.76
CA MET A 58 -8.02 -9.06 -1.33
C MET A 58 -8.95 -8.51 -0.24
N ARG A 59 -8.37 -8.00 0.84
CA ARG A 59 -9.12 -7.38 1.93
C ARG A 59 -9.76 -6.07 1.47
N TYR A 60 -11.04 -5.91 1.79
CA TYR A 60 -11.78 -4.67 1.56
C TYR A 60 -12.76 -4.43 2.70
N TYR A 61 -13.12 -3.18 2.90
CA TYR A 61 -14.11 -2.75 3.88
C TYR A 61 -15.31 -2.21 3.14
N ARG A 62 -16.50 -2.68 3.51
CA ARG A 62 -17.75 -2.14 3.00
C ARG A 62 -18.31 -1.13 4.00
N VAL A 63 -18.34 0.14 3.61
CA VAL A 63 -18.92 1.23 4.41
C VAL A 63 -20.19 1.70 3.70
N GLY A 64 -21.33 1.18 4.17
CA GLY A 64 -22.63 1.35 3.53
C GLY A 64 -22.68 0.72 2.13
N SER A 65 -22.87 1.56 1.11
CA SER A 65 -22.90 1.16 -0.31
C SER A 65 -21.55 1.30 -1.01
N THR A 66 -20.49 1.73 -0.30
CA THR A 66 -19.18 2.01 -0.91
C THR A 66 -18.10 1.03 -0.44
N TYR A 67 -17.17 0.72 -1.35
CA TYR A 67 -15.98 -0.07 -1.05
C TYR A 67 -14.82 0.84 -0.64
N ARG A 68 -14.08 0.40 0.38
CA ARG A 68 -12.88 1.05 0.90
C ARG A 68 -11.74 0.05 0.96
N PHE A 69 -10.61 0.43 0.37
CA PHE A 69 -9.42 -0.41 0.26
C PHE A 69 -8.28 0.25 1.01
N LYS A 70 -7.77 -0.39 2.05
CA LYS A 70 -6.61 0.14 2.77
C LYS A 70 -5.38 -0.03 1.88
N LYS A 71 -4.65 1.05 1.63
CA LYS A 71 -3.47 1.04 0.75
C LYS A 71 -2.44 -0.02 1.16
N SER A 72 -2.16 -0.15 2.45
CA SER A 72 -1.24 -1.16 2.97
C SER A 72 -1.68 -2.59 2.63
N ASP A 73 -2.98 -2.89 2.74
CA ASP A 73 -3.53 -4.23 2.41
C ASP A 73 -3.44 -4.49 0.89
N VAL A 74 -3.65 -3.46 0.07
CA VAL A 74 -3.52 -3.54 -1.39
C VAL A 74 -2.07 -3.78 -1.78
N ASP A 75 -1.13 -3.01 -1.24
CA ASP A 75 0.30 -3.16 -1.52
C ASP A 75 0.82 -4.53 -1.05
N GLU A 76 0.41 -5.00 0.14
CA GLU A 76 0.76 -6.33 0.64
C GLU A 76 0.24 -7.43 -0.29
N PHE A 77 -1.02 -7.33 -0.75
CA PHE A 77 -1.62 -8.30 -1.66
C PHE A 77 -0.89 -8.32 -3.01
N MET A 78 -0.53 -7.15 -3.55
CA MET A 78 0.24 -7.09 -4.80
C MET A 78 1.63 -7.70 -4.63
N ASN A 79 2.31 -7.42 -3.52
CA ASN A 79 3.60 -8.04 -3.20
C ASN A 79 3.49 -9.57 -3.06
N GLN A 80 2.41 -10.08 -2.46
CA GLN A 80 2.15 -11.52 -2.37
C GLN A 80 1.92 -12.15 -3.75
N ILE A 81 1.19 -11.48 -4.63
CA ILE A 81 0.97 -11.94 -6.02
C ILE A 81 2.31 -11.96 -6.76
N THR A 82 3.07 -10.87 -6.73
CA THR A 82 4.36 -10.75 -7.43
C THR A 82 5.41 -11.71 -6.87
N SER A 83 5.44 -11.95 -5.55
CA SER A 83 6.39 -12.89 -4.92
C SER A 83 6.07 -14.35 -5.23
N GLN A 84 4.81 -14.67 -5.55
CA GLN A 84 4.41 -16.01 -6.00
C GLN A 84 4.57 -16.19 -7.52
N MET A 85 4.69 -15.09 -8.27
CA MET A 85 4.94 -15.10 -9.71
C MET A 85 6.45 -15.10 -9.97
N ASP A 86 7.08 -16.26 -9.79
CA ASP A 86 8.41 -16.50 -10.35
C ASP A 86 8.28 -16.41 -11.89
N ILE A 87 8.74 -15.28 -12.42
CA ILE A 87 9.09 -14.96 -13.81
C ILE A 87 8.73 -16.08 -14.80
N THR A 88 7.47 -16.17 -15.24
CA THR A 88 7.11 -16.57 -16.62
C THR A 88 5.62 -16.36 -16.85
N ASN A 89 5.32 -15.64 -17.94
CA ASN A 89 4.01 -15.47 -18.57
C ASN A 89 2.95 -14.60 -17.84
N ASN A 90 2.73 -13.45 -18.48
CA ASN A 90 1.53 -12.63 -18.70
C ASN A 90 0.12 -13.27 -18.53
N ASP A 91 -0.13 -14.09 -17.51
CA ASP A 91 -1.44 -14.69 -17.28
C ASP A 91 -1.83 -14.72 -15.79
N LEU A 92 -2.38 -13.58 -15.36
CA LEU A 92 -2.97 -13.36 -14.03
C LEU A 92 -4.20 -14.27 -13.74
N LYS A 93 -4.66 -15.09 -14.71
CA LYS A 93 -5.79 -16.01 -14.53
C LYS A 93 -5.39 -17.31 -13.84
N SER A 94 -4.10 -17.51 -13.59
CA SER A 94 -3.56 -18.75 -13.01
C SER A 94 -3.52 -18.77 -11.48
N LEU A 95 -4.17 -17.82 -10.78
CA LEU A 95 -4.25 -17.80 -9.33
C LEU A 95 -4.97 -19.06 -8.82
N LYS A 96 -4.20 -20.04 -8.33
CA LYS A 96 -4.73 -21.20 -7.62
C LYS A 96 -5.22 -20.74 -6.25
N LYS A 97 -6.53 -20.93 -6.07
CA LYS A 97 -7.29 -20.72 -4.84
C LYS A 97 -6.56 -21.35 -3.64
N VAL A 98 -5.94 -20.52 -2.80
CA VAL A 98 -5.39 -20.97 -1.51
C VAL A 98 -6.58 -21.12 -0.56
N PHE A 99 -6.93 -22.37 -0.25
CA PHE A 99 -7.80 -22.68 0.88
C PHE A 99 -6.97 -22.56 2.16
N LEU A 100 -7.44 -21.73 3.10
CA LEU A 100 -7.09 -21.80 4.53
C LEU A 100 -7.87 -22.94 5.18
#